data_AF-A0A183IXD1-F1
#
_entry.id   AF-A0A183IXD1-F1
#
_cell.length_a   1.000
_cell.length_b   1.000
_cell.length_c   1.000
_cell.angle_alpha   90.00
_cell.angle_beta   90.00
_cell.angle_gamma   90.00
#
_symmetry.space_group_name_H-M   'P 1'
#
loop_
_entity.id
_entity.type
_entity.pdbx_description
1 polymer ?
#
loop_
_entity_poly.entity_id
_entity_poly.type
_entity_poly.pdbx_seq_one_letter_code
_entity_poly.pdbx_strand_id
1 'polypeptide(L)'
;MIHMIRAAQHRAYLHLTDEESFRLPLDIVIQCFLSLLAICYSGAMVAGEFSLIRADIQVGHLFRYELEDFRDGLQLPLVLHLRPSRKLRLAVFRPSAVQRPVSRGAMKIVVVLGLPSSPRCLSGLHLRWQPNRRFAESRSPHSLASAYEYCVDLVRRRDRETFLFHLFLPNRYRRHTLSVAAFNVELSQVFQLSSNSTTALMRLQFWKDVMVALPQGKVPEHPVAEALLHTYRTCHLSEKWLNDLVDARIDSISGQIYGDMDSLQSHFHNTFGTVLLLILQILKVMNLHADHAASHIGKAVGLVNTVRAMPMHARRGQVNLPQELLTKHGVTRDDLMKFSSAKCCDVIYYICSVAHEHMRIAQGLK
;
A
#
# COMPACT_ATOMS: atom_id res chain seq x y z
N MET A 1 30.32 12.64 -6.23
CA MET A 1 31.41 12.05 -5.41
C MET A 1 32.29 13.12 -4.76
N ILE A 2 32.66 14.19 -5.48
CA ILE A 2 33.53 15.29 -4.98
C ILE A 2 32.90 16.11 -3.82
N HIS A 3 31.57 16.25 -3.76
CA HIS A 3 30.89 17.02 -2.69
C HIS A 3 30.77 16.30 -1.35
N MET A 4 30.80 14.96 -1.33
CA MET A 4 30.66 14.18 -0.09
C MET A 4 31.96 14.18 0.74
N ILE A 5 33.10 14.38 0.07
CA ILE A 5 34.43 14.46 0.68
C ILE A 5 34.58 15.75 1.51
N ARG A 6 33.99 16.87 1.08
CA ARG A 6 34.05 18.16 1.80
C ARG A 6 33.30 18.16 3.14
N ALA A 7 32.14 17.48 3.21
CA ALA A 7 31.37 17.37 4.46
C ALA A 7 32.09 16.49 5.51
N ALA A 8 32.81 15.46 5.07
CA ALA A 8 33.62 14.61 5.95
C ALA A 8 34.86 15.36 6.49
N GLN A 9 35.51 16.17 5.66
CA GLN A 9 36.65 17.01 6.07
C GLN A 9 36.25 18.08 7.11
N HIS A 10 35.03 18.62 7.02
CA HIS A 10 34.53 19.59 8.01
C HIS A 10 34.32 18.95 9.40
N ARG A 11 33.88 17.70 9.46
CA ARG A 11 33.71 16.95 10.70
C ARG A 11 35.04 16.60 11.38
N ALA A 12 36.10 16.36 10.58
CA ALA A 12 37.45 16.15 11.08
C ALA A 12 38.10 17.46 11.57
N TYR A 13 37.79 18.60 10.93
CA TYR A 13 38.25 19.93 11.36
C TYR A 13 37.66 20.35 12.72
N LEU A 14 36.36 20.11 12.94
CA LEU A 14 35.67 20.44 14.21
C LEU A 14 36.16 19.63 15.42
N HIS A 15 36.72 18.44 15.20
CA HIS A 15 37.32 17.64 16.28
C HIS A 15 38.70 18.15 16.74
N LEU A 16 39.38 18.98 15.94
CA LEU A 16 40.71 19.49 16.25
C LEU A 16 40.69 20.85 16.96
N THR A 17 39.56 21.57 16.94
CA THR A 17 39.49 22.96 17.41
C THR A 17 38.72 23.17 18.71
N ASP A 18 38.12 22.13 19.31
CA ASP A 18 37.46 22.14 20.64
C ASP A 18 36.56 23.38 20.92
N GLU A 19 35.94 23.94 19.89
CA GLU A 19 35.03 25.08 20.02
C GLU A 19 33.56 24.61 20.04
N GLU A 20 32.89 24.83 21.16
CA GLU A 20 31.48 24.50 21.44
C GLU A 20 30.45 25.43 20.74
N SER A 21 30.71 25.90 19.52
CA SER A 21 29.75 26.76 18.80
C SER A 21 28.97 26.00 17.70
N PHE A 22 27.75 25.57 18.05
CA PHE A 22 26.75 24.92 17.19
C PHE A 22 26.11 25.87 16.16
N ARG A 23 26.88 26.43 15.22
CA ARG A 23 26.32 27.04 14.00
C ARG A 23 27.00 26.46 12.77
N LEU A 24 26.26 25.62 12.03
CA LEU A 24 26.71 25.17 10.72
C LEU A 24 26.99 26.41 9.83
N PRO A 25 28.10 26.41 9.06
CA PRO A 25 28.35 27.44 8.06
C PRO A 25 27.12 27.63 7.16
N LEU A 26 26.74 28.89 6.94
CA LEU A 26 25.56 29.29 6.18
C LEU A 26 25.54 28.63 4.79
N ASP A 27 26.73 28.44 4.22
CA ASP A 27 27.02 27.82 2.94
C ASP A 27 26.49 26.38 2.86
N ILE A 28 26.63 25.60 3.95
CA ILE A 28 26.17 24.21 4.01
C ILE A 28 24.64 24.17 4.11
N VAL A 29 24.05 25.09 4.86
CA VAL A 29 22.59 25.20 4.99
C VAL A 29 21.96 25.57 3.65
N ILE A 30 22.54 26.55 2.96
CA ILE A 30 22.11 26.97 1.62
C ILE A 30 22.26 25.82 0.62
N GLN A 31 23.38 25.09 0.66
CA GLN A 31 23.63 23.97 -0.23
C GLN A 31 22.65 22.80 -0.01
N CYS A 32 22.27 22.52 1.25
CA CYS A 32 21.23 21.54 1.57
C CYS A 32 19.86 21.97 1.04
N PHE A 33 19.51 23.25 1.16
CA PHE A 33 18.25 23.77 0.61
C PHE A 33 18.19 23.72 -0.92
N LEU A 34 19.27 24.12 -1.60
CA LEU A 34 19.34 24.10 -3.06
C LEU A 34 19.30 22.67 -3.62
N SER A 35 19.97 21.72 -2.96
CA SER A 35 19.91 20.31 -3.37
C SER A 35 18.54 19.68 -3.15
N LEU A 36 17.84 20.03 -2.05
CA LEU A 36 16.46 19.61 -1.82
C LEU A 36 15.52 20.17 -2.89
N LEU A 37 15.62 21.47 -3.21
CA LEU A 37 14.80 22.11 -4.24
C LEU A 37 15.05 21.51 -5.63
N ALA A 38 16.30 21.19 -5.97
CA ALA A 38 16.64 20.53 -7.22
C ALA A 38 16.00 19.13 -7.34
N ILE A 39 16.01 18.34 -6.26
CA ILE A 39 15.35 17.01 -6.23
C ILE A 39 13.84 17.15 -6.39
N CYS A 40 13.22 18.10 -5.68
CA CYS A 40 11.79 18.37 -5.80
C CYS A 40 11.41 18.83 -7.22
N TYR A 41 12.21 19.70 -7.83
CA TYR A 41 12.01 20.18 -9.19
C TYR A 41 12.19 19.08 -10.23
N SER A 42 13.23 18.26 -10.12
CA SER A 42 13.42 17.09 -11.00
C SER A 42 12.28 16.08 -10.86
N GLY A 43 11.79 15.83 -9.63
CA GLY A 43 10.61 14.99 -9.40
C GLY A 43 9.35 15.54 -10.05
N ALA A 44 9.14 16.86 -9.97
CA ALA A 44 8.02 17.56 -10.59
C ALA A 44 8.12 17.67 -12.12
N MET A 45 9.32 17.56 -12.71
CA MET A 45 9.53 17.55 -14.17
C MET A 45 9.43 16.14 -14.78
N VAL A 46 9.75 15.09 -14.02
CA VAL A 46 9.56 13.70 -14.46
C VAL A 46 8.09 13.30 -14.42
N ALA A 47 7.34 13.84 -13.46
CA ALA A 47 5.88 13.82 -13.50
C ALA A 47 5.43 14.93 -14.45
N GLY A 48 5.26 14.65 -15.74
CA GLY A 48 4.75 15.61 -16.72
C GLY A 48 3.42 16.28 -16.29
N GLU A 49 2.92 17.24 -17.08
CA GLU A 49 1.67 17.97 -16.75
C GLU A 49 0.60 17.01 -16.23
N PHE A 50 0.25 17.16 -14.93
CA PHE A 50 -0.87 16.47 -14.33
C PHE A 50 -2.12 16.93 -15.07
N SER A 51 -2.53 16.16 -16.07
CA SER A 51 -3.85 16.28 -16.65
C SER A 51 -4.84 15.96 -15.54
N LEU A 52 -5.50 17.00 -15.03
CA LEU A 52 -6.66 16.83 -14.16
C LEU A 52 -7.65 15.96 -14.93
N ILE A 53 -7.84 14.72 -14.49
CA ILE A 53 -8.99 13.92 -14.89
C ILE A 53 -10.20 14.69 -14.34
N ARG A 54 -10.87 15.47 -15.20
CA ARG A 54 -12.16 16.10 -14.89
C ARG A 54 -13.09 14.98 -14.42
N ALA A 55 -13.48 15.02 -13.15
CA ALA A 55 -14.51 14.17 -12.60
C ALA A 55 -15.93 14.61 -13.02
N ASP A 56 -16.05 15.20 -14.22
CA ASP A 56 -17.27 15.82 -14.74
C ASP A 56 -17.74 15.06 -15.98
N ILE A 57 -17.94 13.74 -15.85
CA ILE A 57 -18.69 12.97 -16.85
C ILE A 57 -19.71 12.09 -16.10
N GLN A 58 -20.96 12.54 -16.16
CA GLN A 58 -22.20 11.79 -15.90
C GLN A 58 -22.56 11.35 -14.47
N VAL A 59 -22.48 12.26 -13.48
CA VAL A 59 -23.24 12.11 -12.20
C VAL A 59 -24.45 13.07 -12.15
N GLY A 60 -24.66 13.89 -13.19
CA GLY A 60 -25.68 14.94 -13.23
C GLY A 60 -27.13 14.51 -13.46
N HIS A 61 -27.42 13.23 -13.71
CA HIS A 61 -28.78 12.74 -13.99
C HIS A 61 -29.37 11.77 -12.95
N LEU A 62 -28.61 11.35 -11.93
CA LEU A 62 -29.14 10.51 -10.84
C LEU A 62 -29.44 11.27 -9.53
N PHE A 63 -28.98 12.52 -9.38
CA PHE A 63 -29.17 13.31 -8.15
C PHE A 63 -30.47 14.15 -8.12
N ARG A 64 -31.36 14.00 -9.12
CA ARG A 64 -32.57 14.83 -9.23
C ARG A 64 -33.82 14.27 -8.53
N TYR A 65 -33.72 13.20 -7.75
CA TYR A 65 -34.88 12.60 -7.06
C TYR A 65 -34.86 12.66 -5.52
N GLU A 66 -33.83 13.18 -4.88
CA GLU A 66 -33.73 13.20 -3.40
C GLU A 66 -33.46 14.58 -2.78
N LEU A 67 -33.65 15.69 -3.52
CA LEU A 67 -33.31 17.03 -3.03
C LEU A 67 -34.46 18.06 -3.07
N GLU A 68 -35.72 17.62 -3.00
CA GLU A 68 -36.87 18.55 -2.91
C GLU A 68 -37.38 18.83 -1.49
N ASP A 69 -36.83 18.20 -0.43
CA ASP A 69 -37.45 18.31 0.92
C ASP A 69 -36.58 18.98 2.01
N PHE A 70 -35.60 19.80 1.64
CA PHE A 70 -34.88 20.62 2.64
C PHE A 70 -34.62 22.05 2.12
N ARG A 71 -35.70 22.83 2.02
CA ARG A 71 -35.61 24.29 2.16
C ARG A 71 -35.46 24.61 3.64
N ASP A 72 -34.30 25.11 4.04
CA ASP A 72 -34.16 26.38 4.76
C ASP A 72 -32.68 26.63 5.09
N GLY A 73 -32.27 27.89 4.94
CA GLY A 73 -30.89 28.28 4.73
C GLY A 73 -29.92 27.96 5.89
N LEU A 74 -28.66 27.72 5.52
CA LEU A 74 -27.49 28.30 6.17
C LEU A 74 -26.26 28.07 5.30
N GLN A 75 -25.47 29.12 5.10
CA GLN A 75 -24.11 29.04 4.58
C GLN A 75 -23.29 28.09 5.46
N LEU A 76 -22.52 27.16 4.87
CA LEU A 76 -21.50 26.42 5.60
C LEU A 76 -20.12 26.54 4.93
N PRO A 77 -19.09 26.98 5.67
CA PRO A 77 -17.73 27.16 5.20
C PRO A 77 -16.98 25.82 5.13
N LEU A 78 -15.90 25.83 4.35
CA LEU A 78 -14.91 24.77 4.23
C LEU A 78 -14.25 24.49 5.60
N VAL A 79 -14.75 23.49 6.35
CA VAL A 79 -14.13 23.05 7.61
C VAL A 79 -13.08 21.97 7.33
N LEU A 80 -11.82 22.38 7.27
CA LEU A 80 -10.66 21.48 7.31
C LEU A 80 -10.54 20.88 8.72
N HIS A 81 -11.00 19.65 8.90
CA HIS A 81 -10.89 18.94 10.17
C HIS A 81 -9.48 18.32 10.31
N LEU A 82 -8.50 19.11 10.74
CA LEU A 82 -7.20 18.60 11.19
C LEU A 82 -7.38 17.97 12.59
N ARG A 83 -7.17 16.65 12.72
CA ARG A 83 -7.16 15.96 14.02
C ARG A 83 -5.95 16.41 14.85
N PRO A 84 -6.12 16.87 16.10
CA PRO A 84 -5.01 17.13 17.00
C PRO A 84 -4.47 15.81 17.58
N SER A 85 -3.18 15.55 17.37
CA SER A 85 -2.48 14.45 18.04
C SER A 85 -2.21 14.80 19.50
N ARG A 86 -2.71 13.97 20.41
CA ARG A 86 -2.55 14.11 21.86
C ARG A 86 -1.09 13.89 22.28
N LYS A 87 -0.37 14.98 22.56
CA LYS A 87 0.57 15.15 23.69
C LYS A 87 0.95 16.62 23.81
N LEU A 88 0.03 17.44 24.31
CA LEU A 88 0.31 18.73 24.94
C LEU A 88 -0.77 18.90 26.02
N ARG A 89 -0.37 18.82 27.30
CA ARG A 89 -1.22 19.23 28.41
C ARG A 89 -1.10 20.74 28.51
N LEU A 90 -2.09 21.47 28.01
CA LEU A 90 -2.30 22.87 28.37
C LEU A 90 -3.21 22.88 29.59
N ALA A 91 -2.68 23.26 30.75
CA ALA A 91 -3.50 23.67 31.89
C ALA A 91 -3.98 25.09 31.59
N VAL A 92 -5.29 25.26 31.36
CA VAL A 92 -5.93 26.56 31.23
C VAL A 92 -6.42 26.96 32.62
N PHE A 93 -5.72 27.90 33.25
CA PHE A 93 -6.20 28.58 34.45
C PHE A 93 -6.99 29.82 33.99
N ARG A 94 -8.26 29.93 34.38
CA ARG A 94 -9.04 31.16 34.25
C ARG A 94 -8.50 32.19 35.25
N PRO A 95 -8.50 33.47 34.88
CA PRO A 95 -9.33 34.37 35.67
C PRO A 95 -10.19 35.28 34.81
N SER A 96 -11.36 35.56 35.36
CA SER A 96 -12.32 36.54 34.88
C SER A 96 -11.78 37.96 35.00
N ALA A 97 -12.37 38.83 34.17
CA ALA A 97 -12.54 40.27 34.32
C ALA A 97 -11.54 41.22 33.59
N VAL A 98 -12.09 41.79 32.50
CA VAL A 98 -12.20 43.25 32.25
C VAL A 98 -11.03 44.00 31.56
N GLN A 99 -11.43 44.58 30.42
CA GLN A 99 -10.95 45.78 29.70
C GLN A 99 -9.68 45.74 28.79
N ARG A 100 -9.96 45.99 27.50
CA ARG A 100 -9.08 46.60 26.46
C ARG A 100 -8.76 48.08 26.83
N PRO A 101 -7.95 48.86 26.05
CA PRO A 101 -7.19 48.56 24.82
C PRO A 101 -5.74 49.17 24.78
N VAL A 102 -5.07 49.00 23.62
CA VAL A 102 -4.23 49.98 22.88
C VAL A 102 -2.74 49.60 22.64
N SER A 103 -2.38 49.76 21.35
CA SER A 103 -1.08 49.98 20.69
C SER A 103 0.01 48.91 20.68
N ARG A 104 0.11 48.27 19.50
CA ARG A 104 1.28 48.20 18.59
C ARG A 104 2.69 48.21 19.21
N GLY A 105 3.42 47.12 18.94
CA GLY A 105 4.78 47.23 18.39
C GLY A 105 5.91 46.62 19.21
N ALA A 106 6.33 45.41 18.81
CA ALA A 106 7.60 44.74 19.11
C ALA A 106 7.83 44.27 20.56
N MET A 107 7.81 42.94 20.76
CA MET A 107 8.39 42.32 21.95
C MET A 107 9.49 41.33 21.55
N LYS A 108 10.74 41.74 21.82
CA LYS A 108 11.91 40.86 21.93
C LYS A 108 11.63 39.82 23.02
N ILE A 109 11.81 38.54 22.70
CA ILE A 109 11.83 37.48 23.72
C ILE A 109 13.29 37.09 23.95
N VAL A 110 13.81 37.50 25.10
CA VAL A 110 15.04 37.02 25.71
C VAL A 110 14.69 35.72 26.44
N VAL A 111 15.29 34.60 26.05
CA VAL A 111 15.15 33.33 26.78
C VAL A 111 16.34 33.20 27.71
N VAL A 112 16.11 33.41 29.00
CA VAL A 112 17.06 33.11 30.07
C VAL A 112 16.86 31.64 30.47
N LEU A 113 17.86 30.80 30.22
CA LEU A 113 17.89 29.42 30.74
C LEU A 113 18.42 29.44 32.17
N GLY A 114 17.52 29.40 33.15
CA GLY A 114 17.88 29.19 34.55
C GLY A 114 18.03 27.69 34.85
N LEU A 115 19.26 27.24 35.09
CA LEU A 115 19.53 25.97 35.78
C LEU A 115 19.40 26.20 37.29
N PRO A 116 18.63 25.39 38.04
CA PRO A 116 18.65 25.47 39.49
C PRO A 116 19.86 24.71 40.06
N SER A 117 20.65 25.47 40.79
CA SER A 117 21.71 25.07 41.71
C SER A 117 21.14 24.51 43.02
N SER A 118 21.38 23.23 43.32
CA SER A 118 21.86 22.69 44.62
C SER A 118 21.39 21.24 44.86
N PRO A 119 22.15 20.45 45.63
CA PRO A 119 22.06 18.99 45.67
C PRO A 119 21.38 18.50 46.94
N ARG A 120 20.32 17.68 46.80
CA ARG A 120 19.86 16.70 47.81
C ARG A 120 18.59 16.04 47.29
N CYS A 121 18.73 14.75 46.98
CA CYS A 121 17.74 13.66 47.02
C CYS A 121 18.15 12.60 45.98
N LEU A 122 19.32 12.01 46.22
CA LEU A 122 19.68 10.71 45.66
C LEU A 122 19.27 9.65 46.68
N SER A 123 18.17 8.94 46.40
CA SER A 123 18.01 7.56 46.83
C SER A 123 16.84 6.92 46.09
N GLY A 124 17.16 6.02 45.15
CA GLY A 124 16.22 5.01 44.68
C GLY A 124 15.57 5.28 43.31
N LEU A 125 16.36 5.25 42.24
CA LEU A 125 15.84 4.87 40.91
C LEU A 125 16.93 4.15 40.12
N HIS A 126 16.95 2.82 40.25
CA HIS A 126 17.49 1.96 39.21
C HIS A 126 16.61 2.15 37.96
N LEU A 127 17.07 2.99 37.02
CA LEU A 127 16.50 3.09 35.68
C LEU A 127 16.84 1.82 34.90
N ARG A 128 16.01 0.78 35.08
CA ARG A 128 15.94 -0.36 34.17
C ARG A 128 15.37 0.15 32.85
N TRP A 129 16.20 0.19 31.83
CA TRP A 129 15.82 0.50 30.46
C TRP A 129 14.79 -0.54 29.98
N GLN A 130 13.51 -0.15 29.88
CA GLN A 130 12.47 -0.96 29.25
C GLN A 130 12.17 -0.36 27.87
N PRO A 131 12.36 -1.09 26.76
CA PRO A 131 11.90 -0.63 25.46
C PRO A 131 10.38 -0.58 25.48
N ASN A 132 9.81 0.48 24.91
CA ASN A 132 8.37 0.76 24.75
C ASN A 132 7.52 -0.51 24.49
N ARG A 133 7.06 -1.17 25.55
CA ARG A 133 5.82 -1.95 25.53
C ARG A 133 4.71 -0.96 25.85
N ARG A 134 4.09 -0.41 24.82
CA ARG A 134 2.69 -0.01 24.96
C ARG A 134 1.90 -1.30 25.16
N PHE A 135 1.70 -1.65 26.42
CA PHE A 135 0.84 -2.74 26.81
C PHE A 135 -0.55 -2.49 26.24
N ALA A 136 -1.05 -3.53 25.60
CA ALA A 136 -2.43 -3.68 25.17
C ALA A 136 -3.34 -3.43 26.38
N GLU A 137 -4.05 -2.31 26.36
CA GLU A 137 -5.36 -2.27 27.01
C GLU A 137 -6.23 -3.29 26.29
N SER A 138 -6.89 -4.15 27.07
CA SER A 138 -7.67 -5.30 26.66
C SER A 138 -8.53 -5.03 25.42
N ARG A 139 -8.05 -5.43 24.24
CA ARG A 139 -8.87 -5.53 23.03
C ARG A 139 -9.86 -6.65 23.28
N SER A 140 -11.15 -6.40 23.09
CA SER A 140 -12.13 -7.49 23.03
C SER A 140 -11.65 -8.51 21.98
N PRO A 141 -11.78 -9.83 22.22
CA PRO A 141 -11.01 -10.81 21.44
C PRO A 141 -11.34 -10.85 19.93
N HIS A 142 -12.53 -10.41 19.49
CA HIS A 142 -12.94 -10.50 18.08
C HIS A 142 -13.88 -9.35 17.70
N SER A 143 -13.34 -8.15 17.48
CA SER A 143 -14.14 -7.06 16.89
C SER A 143 -13.90 -6.95 15.39
N LEU A 144 -14.92 -6.55 14.63
CA LEU A 144 -14.77 -6.26 13.20
C LEU A 144 -13.70 -5.18 12.93
N ALA A 145 -13.55 -4.22 13.83
CA ALA A 145 -12.51 -3.19 13.71
C ALA A 145 -11.10 -3.81 13.79
N SER A 146 -10.87 -4.71 14.74
CA SER A 146 -9.59 -5.44 14.84
C SER A 146 -9.33 -6.35 13.64
N ALA A 147 -10.37 -6.93 13.04
CA ALA A 147 -10.25 -7.71 11.81
C ALA A 147 -9.76 -6.84 10.63
N TYR A 148 -10.30 -5.64 10.44
CA TYR A 148 -9.79 -4.70 9.44
C TYR A 148 -8.38 -4.20 9.75
N GLU A 149 -8.05 -3.93 11.02
CA GLU A 149 -6.68 -3.56 11.41
C GLU A 149 -5.68 -4.66 11.03
N TYR A 150 -6.04 -5.94 11.26
CA TYR A 150 -5.24 -7.08 10.85
C TYR A 150 -5.01 -7.09 9.32
N CYS A 151 -6.07 -6.89 8.53
CA CYS A 151 -5.96 -6.81 7.06
C CYS A 151 -5.00 -5.70 6.62
N VAL A 152 -5.10 -4.51 7.23
CA VAL A 152 -4.22 -3.38 6.94
C VAL A 152 -2.76 -3.73 7.22
N ASP A 153 -2.47 -4.32 8.39
CA ASP A 153 -1.12 -4.68 8.79
C ASP A 153 -0.54 -5.85 7.96
N LEU A 154 -1.38 -6.82 7.60
CA LEU A 154 -1.00 -7.92 6.73
C LEU A 154 -0.55 -7.41 5.36
N VAL A 155 -1.39 -6.61 4.69
CA VAL A 155 -1.07 -6.05 3.37
C VAL A 155 0.15 -5.14 3.47
N ARG A 156 0.22 -4.28 4.50
CA ARG A 156 1.39 -3.39 4.70
C ARG A 156 2.72 -4.15 4.79
N ARG A 157 2.74 -5.32 5.41
CA ARG A 157 3.96 -6.14 5.62
C ARG A 157 4.29 -7.03 4.44
N ARG A 158 3.28 -7.59 3.76
CA ARG A 158 3.45 -8.61 2.72
C ARG A 158 3.36 -8.07 1.30
N ASP A 159 2.63 -6.99 1.10
CA ASP A 159 2.42 -6.37 -0.22
C ASP A 159 2.43 -4.84 -0.09
N ARG A 160 3.64 -4.29 0.00
CA ARG A 160 3.86 -2.86 0.22
C ARG A 160 3.38 -2.03 -0.97
N GLU A 161 3.53 -2.53 -2.19
CA GLU A 161 3.13 -1.84 -3.41
C GLU A 161 1.61 -1.68 -3.45
N THR A 162 0.88 -2.77 -3.20
CA THR A 162 -0.59 -2.73 -3.09
C THR A 162 -1.03 -1.85 -1.91
N PHE A 163 -0.37 -1.92 -0.75
CA PHE A 163 -0.68 -1.03 0.38
C PHE A 163 -0.59 0.45 0.00
N LEU A 164 0.46 0.84 -0.72
CA LEU A 164 0.65 2.23 -1.15
C LEU A 164 -0.40 2.65 -2.18
N PHE A 165 -0.74 1.79 -3.13
CA PHE A 165 -1.84 2.03 -4.08
C PHE A 165 -3.16 2.34 -3.37
N HIS A 166 -3.50 1.57 -2.32
CA HIS A 166 -4.74 1.76 -1.56
C HIS A 166 -4.82 3.10 -0.80
N LEU A 167 -3.70 3.81 -0.62
CA LEU A 167 -3.70 5.15 -0.02
C LEU A 167 -4.36 6.19 -0.93
N PHE A 168 -4.31 5.98 -2.25
CA PHE A 168 -4.95 6.86 -3.24
C PHE A 168 -6.47 6.63 -3.37
N LEU A 169 -6.98 5.52 -2.84
CA LEU A 169 -8.41 5.23 -2.86
C LEU A 169 -9.18 6.05 -1.81
N PRO A 170 -10.46 6.39 -2.06
CA PRO A 170 -11.29 7.14 -1.12
C PRO A 170 -11.36 6.46 0.26
N ASN A 171 -11.24 7.25 1.34
CA ASN A 171 -11.21 6.75 2.72
C ASN A 171 -12.38 5.80 3.05
N ARG A 172 -13.59 6.08 2.54
CA ARG A 172 -14.81 5.28 2.78
C ARG A 172 -14.71 3.84 2.26
N TYR A 173 -13.93 3.60 1.22
CA TYR A 173 -13.77 2.28 0.58
C TYR A 173 -12.47 1.57 0.98
N ARG A 174 -11.52 2.29 1.60
CA ARG A 174 -10.17 1.76 1.84
C ARG A 174 -10.16 0.50 2.70
N ARG A 175 -10.99 0.42 3.75
CA ARG A 175 -11.06 -0.78 4.60
C ARG A 175 -11.52 -2.02 3.83
N HIS A 176 -12.49 -1.83 2.94
CA HIS A 176 -13.10 -2.89 2.14
C HIS A 176 -12.12 -3.40 1.07
N THR A 177 -11.51 -2.47 0.33
CA THR A 177 -10.48 -2.79 -0.67
C THR A 177 -9.26 -3.47 -0.04
N LEU A 178 -8.80 -2.99 1.11
CA LEU A 178 -7.71 -3.65 1.86
C LEU A 178 -8.09 -5.03 2.40
N SER A 179 -9.37 -5.33 2.67
CA SER A 179 -9.79 -6.68 3.06
C SER A 179 -9.69 -7.67 1.90
N VAL A 180 -10.03 -7.23 0.68
CA VAL A 180 -9.85 -8.03 -0.55
C VAL A 180 -8.36 -8.19 -0.86
N ALA A 181 -7.56 -7.14 -0.69
CA ALA A 181 -6.11 -7.23 -0.84
C ALA A 181 -5.49 -8.19 0.19
N ALA A 182 -5.95 -8.17 1.44
CA ALA A 182 -5.51 -9.10 2.48
C ALA A 182 -5.87 -10.55 2.14
N PHE A 183 -7.07 -10.79 1.61
CA PHE A 183 -7.47 -12.10 1.08
C PHE A 183 -6.55 -12.56 -0.04
N ASN A 184 -6.25 -11.70 -1.02
CA ASN A 184 -5.30 -12.03 -2.09
C ASN A 184 -3.89 -12.34 -1.55
N VAL A 185 -3.43 -11.62 -0.52
CA VAL A 185 -2.15 -11.91 0.15
C VAL A 185 -2.17 -13.30 0.77
N GLU A 186 -3.24 -13.66 1.51
CA GLU A 186 -3.39 -14.97 2.13
C GLU A 186 -3.33 -16.10 1.09
N LEU A 187 -4.02 -15.95 -0.04
CA LEU A 187 -3.99 -16.92 -1.13
C LEU A 187 -2.61 -17.01 -1.81
N SER A 188 -1.99 -15.87 -2.09
CA SER A 188 -0.72 -15.80 -2.83
C SER A 188 0.47 -16.34 -2.03
N GLN A 189 0.44 -16.25 -0.70
CA GLN A 189 1.53 -16.72 0.15
C GLN A 189 1.46 -18.24 0.45
N VAL A 190 0.33 -18.91 0.18
CA VAL A 190 0.15 -20.33 0.52
C VAL A 190 1.29 -21.19 -0.02
N PHE A 191 1.69 -20.95 -1.27
CA PHE A 191 2.78 -21.70 -1.88
C PHE A 191 4.12 -21.49 -1.15
N GLN A 192 4.40 -20.27 -0.68
CA GLN A 192 5.66 -19.96 0.00
C GLN A 192 5.72 -20.50 1.44
N LEU A 193 4.57 -20.65 2.09
CA LEU A 193 4.46 -21.09 3.48
C LEU A 193 4.26 -22.60 3.66
N SER A 194 4.10 -23.33 2.56
CA SER A 194 3.79 -24.77 2.59
C SER A 194 5.01 -25.60 2.19
N SER A 195 5.30 -26.65 2.95
CA SER A 195 6.45 -27.53 2.69
C SER A 195 6.20 -28.50 1.53
N ASN A 196 4.95 -28.86 1.28
CA ASN A 196 4.54 -29.78 0.22
C ASN A 196 3.20 -29.35 -0.39
N SER A 197 2.88 -29.90 -1.58
CA SER A 197 1.66 -29.55 -2.33
C SER A 197 0.39 -29.89 -1.54
N THR A 198 0.34 -31.02 -0.84
CA THR A 198 -0.82 -31.42 -0.03
C THR A 198 -1.16 -30.40 1.06
N THR A 199 -0.16 -29.88 1.79
CA THR A 199 -0.38 -28.85 2.81
C THR A 199 -0.89 -27.55 2.19
N ALA A 200 -0.37 -27.21 1.01
CA ALA A 200 -0.76 -26.02 0.29
C ALA A 200 -2.22 -26.12 -0.20
N LEU A 201 -2.62 -27.28 -0.73
CA LEU A 201 -3.99 -27.58 -1.11
C LEU A 201 -4.95 -27.55 0.09
N MET A 202 -4.57 -28.13 1.24
CA MET A 202 -5.40 -28.03 2.47
C MET A 202 -5.63 -26.58 2.91
N ARG A 203 -4.61 -25.71 2.79
CA ARG A 203 -4.74 -24.28 3.10
C ARG A 203 -5.65 -23.54 2.12
N LEU A 204 -5.63 -23.89 0.84
CA LEU A 204 -6.57 -23.32 -0.14
C LEU A 204 -7.98 -23.89 0.01
N GLN A 205 -8.12 -25.16 0.42
CA GLN A 205 -9.40 -25.76 0.73
C GLN A 205 -10.11 -25.01 1.85
N PHE A 206 -9.39 -24.60 2.91
CA PHE A 206 -9.94 -23.71 3.92
C PHE A 206 -10.57 -22.45 3.30
N TRP A 207 -9.91 -21.81 2.34
CA TRP A 207 -10.47 -20.62 1.68
C TRP A 207 -11.65 -20.95 0.78
N LYS A 208 -11.68 -22.13 0.16
CA LYS A 208 -12.85 -22.61 -0.60
C LYS A 208 -14.05 -22.79 0.33
N ASP A 209 -13.83 -23.35 1.51
CA ASP A 209 -14.88 -23.52 2.53
C ASP A 209 -15.37 -22.15 3.04
N VAL A 210 -14.46 -21.16 3.19
CA VAL A 210 -14.84 -19.77 3.49
C VAL A 210 -15.75 -19.21 2.39
N MET A 211 -15.46 -19.47 1.10
CA MET A 211 -16.31 -18.98 -0.01
C MET A 211 -17.72 -19.58 0.04
N VAL A 212 -17.85 -20.86 0.40
CA VAL A 212 -19.14 -21.53 0.59
C VAL A 212 -19.90 -20.98 1.81
N ALA A 213 -19.18 -20.57 2.85
CA ALA A 213 -19.74 -20.03 4.08
C ALA A 213 -20.13 -18.54 4.00
N LEU A 214 -19.59 -17.79 3.04
CA LEU A 214 -19.84 -16.35 2.87
C LEU A 214 -21.35 -16.01 2.74
N PRO A 215 -22.12 -16.65 1.84
CA PRO A 215 -23.55 -16.37 1.69
C PRO A 215 -24.35 -16.74 2.94
N GLN A 216 -23.92 -17.77 3.65
CA GLN A 216 -24.55 -18.25 4.89
C GLN A 216 -24.32 -17.29 6.06
N GLY A 217 -23.32 -16.42 5.97
CA GLY A 217 -23.04 -15.43 7.01
C GLY A 217 -22.23 -15.92 8.19
N LYS A 218 -21.72 -17.15 8.13
CA LYS A 218 -21.00 -17.78 9.24
C LYS A 218 -19.69 -18.36 8.74
N VAL A 219 -18.70 -17.49 8.61
CA VAL A 219 -17.33 -17.90 8.22
C VAL A 219 -16.55 -18.45 9.42
N PRO A 220 -15.55 -19.32 9.19
CA PRO A 220 -14.59 -19.73 10.21
C PRO A 220 -13.91 -18.55 10.89
N GLU A 221 -13.47 -18.74 12.14
CA GLU A 221 -12.73 -17.73 12.91
C GLU A 221 -11.38 -17.42 12.24
N HIS A 222 -11.34 -16.34 11.48
CA HIS A 222 -10.14 -15.82 10.85
C HIS A 222 -10.32 -14.32 10.57
N PRO A 223 -9.41 -13.43 11.01
CA PRO A 223 -9.61 -11.99 10.88
C PRO A 223 -9.87 -11.52 9.45
N VAL A 224 -9.19 -12.11 8.46
CA VAL A 224 -9.42 -11.77 7.05
C VAL A 224 -10.77 -12.30 6.56
N ALA A 225 -11.22 -13.47 7.03
CA ALA A 225 -12.52 -14.03 6.63
C ALA A 225 -13.67 -13.19 7.21
N GLU A 226 -13.56 -12.76 8.46
CA GLU A 226 -14.53 -11.86 9.11
C GLU A 226 -14.64 -10.51 8.39
N ALA A 227 -13.49 -9.87 8.10
CA ALA A 227 -13.45 -8.61 7.37
C ALA A 227 -13.99 -8.75 5.94
N LEU A 228 -13.67 -9.88 5.28
CA LEU A 228 -14.17 -10.20 3.95
C LEU A 228 -15.68 -10.45 3.96
N LEU A 229 -16.22 -11.17 4.95
CA LEU A 229 -17.67 -11.38 5.10
C LEU A 229 -18.44 -10.06 5.22
N HIS A 230 -17.96 -9.15 6.07
CA HIS A 230 -18.56 -7.84 6.18
C HIS A 230 -18.47 -7.06 4.86
N THR A 231 -17.33 -7.13 4.17
CA THR A 231 -17.15 -6.45 2.87
C THR A 231 -18.02 -7.05 1.78
N TYR A 232 -18.13 -8.38 1.71
CA TYR A 232 -19.01 -9.11 0.79
C TYR A 232 -20.46 -8.63 0.93
N ARG A 233 -20.97 -8.53 2.17
CA ARG A 233 -22.33 -8.02 2.45
C ARG A 233 -22.52 -6.54 2.15
N THR A 234 -21.54 -5.71 2.55
CA THR A 234 -21.65 -4.24 2.43
C THR A 234 -21.49 -3.77 0.99
N CYS A 235 -20.59 -4.40 0.24
CA CYS A 235 -20.24 -3.99 -1.12
C CYS A 235 -20.95 -4.84 -2.19
N HIS A 236 -21.64 -5.91 -1.79
CA HIS A 236 -22.27 -6.90 -2.66
C HIS A 236 -21.28 -7.53 -3.62
N LEU A 237 -20.17 -8.05 -3.08
CA LEU A 237 -19.10 -8.63 -3.91
C LEU A 237 -19.58 -9.84 -4.71
N SER A 238 -19.06 -9.99 -5.93
CA SER A 238 -19.35 -11.15 -6.78
C SER A 238 -18.77 -12.44 -6.19
N GLU A 239 -19.65 -13.39 -5.87
CA GLU A 239 -19.25 -14.73 -5.41
C GLU A 239 -18.42 -15.45 -6.47
N LYS A 240 -18.78 -15.26 -7.75
CA LYS A 240 -18.06 -15.84 -8.88
C LYS A 240 -16.61 -15.41 -8.86
N TRP A 241 -16.34 -14.11 -8.77
CA TRP A 241 -14.97 -13.59 -8.77
C TRP A 241 -14.17 -14.05 -7.55
N LEU A 242 -14.79 -14.08 -6.37
CA LEU A 242 -14.11 -14.59 -5.17
C LEU A 242 -13.74 -16.08 -5.32
N ASN A 243 -14.63 -16.89 -5.90
CA ASN A 243 -14.36 -18.31 -6.17
C ASN A 243 -13.30 -18.50 -7.27
N ASP A 244 -13.42 -17.80 -8.40
CA ASP A 244 -12.49 -17.87 -9.52
C ASP A 244 -11.05 -17.56 -9.06
N LEU A 245 -10.88 -16.61 -8.11
CA LEU A 245 -9.59 -16.28 -7.51
C LEU A 245 -8.99 -17.44 -6.69
N VAL A 246 -9.81 -18.15 -5.92
CA VAL A 246 -9.36 -19.33 -5.14
C VAL A 246 -9.03 -20.47 -6.09
N ASP A 247 -9.89 -20.74 -7.06
CA ASP A 247 -9.74 -21.85 -8.01
C ASP A 247 -8.48 -21.69 -8.86
N ALA A 248 -8.23 -20.47 -9.36
CA ALA A 248 -7.01 -20.18 -10.11
C ALA A 248 -5.72 -20.43 -9.29
N ARG A 249 -5.77 -20.29 -7.95
CA ARG A 249 -4.63 -20.58 -7.07
C ARG A 249 -4.50 -22.08 -6.80
N ILE A 250 -5.62 -22.82 -6.72
CA ILE A 250 -5.63 -24.28 -6.58
C ILE A 250 -5.02 -24.92 -7.83
N ASP A 251 -5.43 -24.47 -9.02
CA ASP A 251 -4.92 -24.97 -10.30
C ASP A 251 -3.40 -24.79 -10.40
N SER A 252 -2.90 -23.62 -10.00
CA SER A 252 -1.46 -23.31 -10.00
C SER A 252 -0.64 -24.24 -9.10
N ILE A 253 -1.18 -24.64 -7.93
CA ILE A 253 -0.50 -25.57 -7.01
C ILE A 253 -0.53 -27.02 -7.53
N SER A 254 -1.58 -27.37 -8.28
CA SER A 254 -1.80 -28.71 -8.81
C SER A 254 -0.86 -29.05 -9.99
N GLY A 255 0.14 -28.21 -10.26
CA GLY A 255 1.17 -28.46 -11.26
C GLY A 255 0.76 -28.04 -12.66
N GLN A 256 -0.10 -27.04 -12.79
CA GLN A 256 -0.50 -26.49 -14.08
C GLN A 256 0.73 -26.05 -14.89
N ILE A 257 0.98 -26.76 -15.98
CA ILE A 257 1.92 -26.37 -17.02
C ILE A 257 1.13 -25.52 -18.00
N TYR A 258 1.56 -24.27 -18.20
CA TYR A 258 0.96 -23.41 -19.21
C TYR A 258 1.42 -23.90 -20.59
N GLY A 259 0.47 -24.25 -21.46
CA GLY A 259 0.80 -24.68 -22.82
C GLY A 259 1.31 -23.52 -23.66
N ASP A 260 0.56 -22.42 -23.62
CA ASP A 260 0.71 -21.23 -24.44
C ASP A 260 0.64 -19.93 -23.59
N MET A 261 0.80 -18.79 -24.25
CA MET A 261 0.68 -17.49 -23.58
C MET A 261 -0.75 -17.16 -23.14
N ASP A 262 -1.76 -17.69 -23.80
CA ASP A 262 -3.16 -17.36 -23.52
C ASP A 262 -3.66 -18.03 -22.24
N SER A 263 -3.25 -19.27 -21.98
CA SER A 263 -3.49 -19.97 -20.72
C SER A 263 -2.82 -19.25 -19.55
N LEU A 264 -1.59 -18.76 -19.71
CA LEU A 264 -0.90 -17.96 -18.70
C LEU A 264 -1.60 -16.62 -18.44
N GLN A 265 -1.98 -15.89 -19.50
CA GLN A 265 -2.74 -14.65 -19.36
C GLN A 265 -4.11 -14.87 -18.72
N SER A 266 -4.78 -15.99 -19.01
CA SER A 266 -6.05 -16.36 -18.39
C SER A 266 -5.90 -16.59 -16.89
N HIS A 267 -4.81 -17.23 -16.47
CA HIS A 267 -4.46 -17.34 -15.05
C HIS A 267 -4.25 -15.96 -14.40
N PHE A 268 -3.59 -15.01 -15.07
CA PHE A 268 -3.41 -13.65 -14.54
C PHE A 268 -4.69 -12.81 -14.52
N HIS A 269 -5.59 -13.02 -15.48
CA HIS A 269 -6.94 -12.46 -15.42
C HIS A 269 -7.66 -12.97 -14.17
N ASN A 270 -7.70 -14.29 -13.96
CA ASN A 270 -8.41 -14.90 -12.84
C ASN A 270 -7.78 -14.61 -11.47
N THR A 271 -6.52 -14.18 -11.43
CA THR A 271 -5.82 -13.79 -10.19
C THR A 271 -5.78 -12.27 -10.00
N PHE A 272 -4.90 -11.57 -10.71
CA PHE A 272 -4.72 -10.13 -10.55
C PHE A 272 -5.89 -9.32 -11.12
N GLY A 273 -6.45 -9.72 -12.26
CA GLY A 273 -7.59 -9.06 -12.89
C GLY A 273 -8.83 -9.10 -11.99
N THR A 274 -9.15 -10.27 -11.46
CA THR A 274 -10.27 -10.50 -10.53
C THR A 274 -10.18 -9.61 -9.28
N VAL A 275 -8.99 -9.43 -8.71
CA VAL A 275 -8.80 -8.51 -7.57
C VAL A 275 -9.13 -7.07 -7.96
N LEU A 276 -8.72 -6.62 -9.15
CA LEU A 276 -9.04 -5.27 -9.64
C LEU A 276 -10.54 -5.11 -9.92
N LEU A 277 -11.20 -6.13 -10.49
CA LEU A 277 -12.65 -6.15 -10.70
C LEU A 277 -13.42 -6.04 -9.37
N LEU A 278 -12.99 -6.78 -8.35
CA LEU A 278 -13.56 -6.66 -7.00
C LEU A 278 -13.34 -5.26 -6.41
N ILE A 279 -12.19 -4.62 -6.65
CA ILE A 279 -11.94 -3.23 -6.24
C ILE A 279 -12.89 -2.27 -6.97
N LEU A 280 -13.07 -2.40 -8.30
CA LEU A 280 -14.03 -1.58 -9.05
C LEU A 280 -15.45 -1.71 -8.50
N GLN A 281 -15.87 -2.94 -8.16
CA GLN A 281 -17.16 -3.22 -7.55
C GLN A 281 -17.32 -2.54 -6.17
N ILE A 282 -16.28 -2.53 -5.34
CA ILE A 282 -16.29 -1.82 -4.05
C ILE A 282 -16.41 -0.31 -4.27
N LEU A 283 -15.71 0.23 -5.28
CA LEU A 283 -15.74 1.63 -5.65
C LEU A 283 -17.05 2.04 -6.34
N LYS A 284 -17.94 1.09 -6.64
CA LYS A 284 -19.20 1.28 -7.36
C LYS A 284 -19.01 1.85 -8.78
N VAL A 285 -17.92 1.46 -9.43
CA VAL A 285 -17.67 1.77 -10.83
C VAL A 285 -18.37 0.71 -11.68
N MET A 286 -19.38 1.10 -12.46
CA MET A 286 -20.10 0.22 -13.39
C MET A 286 -19.80 0.68 -14.81
N ASN A 287 -18.68 0.23 -15.37
CA ASN A 287 -18.26 0.60 -16.71
C ASN A 287 -17.51 -0.58 -17.36
N LEU A 288 -18.02 -1.02 -18.51
CA LEU A 288 -17.44 -2.14 -19.27
C LEU A 288 -15.99 -1.88 -19.71
N HIS A 289 -15.66 -0.64 -20.10
CA HIS A 289 -14.29 -0.24 -20.43
C HIS A 289 -13.39 -0.30 -19.20
N ALA A 290 -13.89 0.06 -18.01
CA ALA A 290 -13.13 -0.08 -16.77
C ALA A 290 -12.87 -1.56 -16.43
N ASP A 291 -13.85 -2.44 -16.66
CA ASP A 291 -13.68 -3.89 -16.44
C ASP A 291 -12.66 -4.50 -17.42
N HIS A 292 -12.73 -4.11 -18.70
CA HIS A 292 -11.74 -4.51 -19.70
C HIS A 292 -10.34 -3.97 -19.36
N ALA A 293 -10.24 -2.72 -18.90
CA ALA A 293 -8.99 -2.13 -18.47
C ALA A 293 -8.42 -2.88 -17.25
N ALA A 294 -9.24 -3.22 -16.26
CA ALA A 294 -8.84 -4.02 -15.10
C ALA A 294 -8.31 -5.40 -15.50
N SER A 295 -8.97 -6.06 -16.46
CA SER A 295 -8.51 -7.33 -17.02
C SER A 295 -7.12 -7.21 -17.66
N HIS A 296 -6.91 -6.22 -18.53
CA HIS A 296 -5.62 -5.98 -19.18
C HIS A 296 -4.51 -5.59 -18.18
N ILE A 297 -4.82 -4.71 -17.23
CA ILE A 297 -3.87 -4.33 -16.16
C ILE A 297 -3.50 -5.56 -15.32
N GLY A 298 -4.48 -6.41 -14.96
CA GLY A 298 -4.23 -7.65 -14.25
C GLY A 298 -3.27 -8.58 -14.97
N LYS A 299 -3.48 -8.78 -16.28
CA LYS A 299 -2.56 -9.56 -17.14
C LYS A 299 -1.17 -8.96 -17.18
N ALA A 300 -1.05 -7.64 -17.40
CA ALA A 300 0.24 -6.95 -17.44
C ALA A 300 1.01 -7.08 -16.11
N VAL A 301 0.35 -6.86 -14.97
CA VAL A 301 0.93 -7.01 -13.64
C VAL A 301 1.40 -8.45 -13.41
N GLY A 302 0.60 -9.45 -13.78
CA GLY A 302 0.97 -10.85 -13.65
C GLY A 302 2.20 -11.25 -14.47
N LEU A 303 2.28 -10.77 -15.71
CA LEU A 303 3.43 -10.99 -16.59
C LEU A 303 4.71 -10.36 -16.02
N VAL A 304 4.65 -9.11 -15.56
CA VAL A 304 5.80 -8.42 -14.93
C VAL A 304 6.22 -9.13 -13.64
N ASN A 305 5.26 -9.55 -12.81
CA ASN A 305 5.54 -10.30 -11.60
C ASN A 305 6.20 -11.64 -11.89
N THR A 306 5.84 -12.29 -12.99
CA THR A 306 6.49 -13.52 -13.45
C THR A 306 7.96 -13.28 -13.74
N VAL A 307 8.29 -12.27 -14.55
CA VAL A 307 9.68 -11.90 -14.86
C VAL A 307 10.46 -11.58 -13.58
N ARG A 308 9.87 -10.80 -12.68
CA ARG A 308 10.48 -10.42 -11.41
C ARG A 308 10.72 -11.63 -10.48
N ALA A 309 9.85 -12.64 -10.53
CA ALA A 309 9.95 -13.84 -9.71
C ALA A 309 10.79 -14.97 -10.34
N MET A 310 11.13 -14.88 -11.65
CA MET A 310 11.90 -15.91 -12.36
C MET A 310 13.17 -16.37 -11.63
N PRO A 311 14.06 -15.50 -11.13
CA PRO A 311 15.28 -15.94 -10.46
C PRO A 311 15.00 -16.74 -9.17
N MET A 312 13.92 -16.40 -8.47
CA MET A 312 13.51 -17.07 -7.24
C MET A 312 12.90 -18.44 -7.55
N HIS A 313 12.04 -18.53 -8.55
CA HIS A 313 11.46 -19.80 -9.00
C HIS A 313 12.51 -20.76 -9.57
N ALA A 314 13.47 -20.23 -10.33
CA ALA A 314 14.64 -20.97 -10.82
C ALA A 314 15.42 -21.63 -9.68
N ARG A 315 15.73 -20.90 -8.60
CA ARG A 315 16.42 -21.47 -7.42
C ARG A 315 15.63 -22.59 -6.72
N ARG A 316 14.33 -22.69 -6.98
CA ARG A 316 13.41 -23.65 -6.34
C ARG A 316 13.03 -24.83 -7.23
N GLY A 317 13.59 -25.00 -8.43
CA GLY A 317 13.18 -26.11 -9.30
C GLY A 317 11.99 -25.80 -10.21
N GLN A 318 11.49 -24.56 -10.18
CA GLN A 318 10.18 -24.23 -10.71
C GLN A 318 10.26 -23.46 -12.02
N VAL A 319 9.40 -23.84 -12.95
CA VAL A 319 9.23 -23.17 -14.24
C VAL A 319 7.75 -22.82 -14.37
N ASN A 320 7.47 -21.52 -14.32
CA ASN A 320 6.11 -20.97 -14.39
C ASN A 320 5.90 -20.19 -15.70
N LEU A 321 6.47 -20.71 -16.79
CA LEU A 321 6.44 -20.10 -18.12
C LEU A 321 5.80 -21.07 -19.12
N PRO A 322 5.20 -20.56 -20.21
CA PRO A 322 4.55 -21.41 -21.19
C PRO A 322 5.56 -22.29 -21.93
N GLN A 323 5.20 -23.56 -22.13
CA GLN A 323 6.08 -24.51 -22.81
C GLN A 323 6.37 -24.09 -24.25
N GLU A 324 5.36 -23.61 -24.98
CA GLU A 324 5.51 -23.08 -26.33
C GLU A 324 6.55 -21.96 -26.39
N LEU A 325 6.52 -21.04 -25.42
CA LEU A 325 7.44 -19.91 -25.36
C LEU A 325 8.89 -20.39 -25.15
N LEU A 326 9.09 -21.37 -24.27
CA LEU A 326 10.41 -21.93 -24.01
C LEU A 326 10.96 -22.67 -25.23
N THR A 327 10.13 -23.48 -25.89
CA THR A 327 10.50 -24.18 -27.13
C THR A 327 10.84 -23.20 -28.25
N LYS A 328 10.04 -22.15 -28.44
CA LYS A 328 10.26 -21.12 -29.46
C LYS A 328 11.60 -20.42 -29.34
N HIS A 329 12.04 -20.15 -28.11
CA HIS A 329 13.31 -19.47 -27.84
C HIS A 329 14.48 -20.43 -27.52
N GLY A 330 14.27 -21.75 -27.67
CA GLY A 330 15.32 -22.75 -27.39
C GLY A 330 15.81 -22.74 -25.95
N VAL A 331 14.98 -22.28 -24.99
CA VAL A 331 15.33 -22.20 -23.57
C VAL A 331 14.91 -23.48 -22.89
N THR A 332 15.89 -24.19 -22.32
CA THR A 332 15.60 -25.43 -21.57
C THR A 332 15.24 -25.13 -20.12
N ARG A 333 14.64 -26.10 -19.44
CA ARG A 333 14.42 -26.04 -17.99
C ARG A 333 15.73 -25.79 -17.23
N ASP A 334 16.82 -26.44 -17.64
CA ASP A 334 18.12 -26.29 -17.01
C ASP A 334 18.70 -24.87 -17.19
N ASP A 335 18.44 -24.23 -18.33
CA ASP A 335 18.85 -22.84 -18.58
C ASP A 335 18.11 -21.86 -17.65
N LEU A 336 16.82 -22.11 -17.40
CA LEU A 336 16.03 -21.33 -16.42
C LEU A 336 16.53 -21.57 -15.00
N MET A 337 16.78 -22.83 -14.63
CA MET A 337 17.24 -23.23 -13.30
C MET A 337 18.58 -22.61 -12.92
N LYS A 338 19.52 -22.55 -13.87
CA LYS A 338 20.81 -21.86 -13.72
C LYS A 338 20.68 -20.34 -13.80
N PHE A 339 19.50 -19.85 -14.19
CA PHE A 339 19.20 -18.46 -14.51
C PHE A 339 20.32 -17.80 -15.34
N SER A 340 20.42 -18.21 -16.60
CA SER A 340 21.30 -17.54 -17.57
C SER A 340 20.59 -16.33 -18.18
N SER A 341 20.97 -15.12 -17.77
CA SER A 341 20.36 -13.88 -18.29
C SER A 341 20.44 -13.81 -19.81
N ALA A 342 21.59 -14.15 -20.41
CA ALA A 342 21.80 -14.08 -21.86
C ALA A 342 20.83 -14.98 -22.66
N LYS A 343 20.56 -16.21 -22.18
CA LYS A 343 19.62 -17.12 -22.84
C LYS A 343 18.16 -16.77 -22.55
N CYS A 344 17.88 -16.19 -21.38
CA CYS A 344 16.53 -15.83 -20.99
C CYS A 344 16.11 -14.43 -21.50
N CYS A 345 17.05 -13.63 -22.02
CA CYS A 345 16.80 -12.26 -22.46
C CYS A 345 15.65 -12.18 -23.46
N ASP A 346 15.62 -13.05 -24.47
CA ASP A 346 14.56 -13.01 -25.50
C ASP A 346 13.20 -13.40 -24.94
N VAL A 347 13.15 -14.38 -24.04
CA VAL A 347 11.92 -14.78 -23.34
C VAL A 347 11.41 -13.65 -22.45
N ILE A 348 12.30 -13.01 -21.69
CA ILE A 348 11.98 -11.86 -20.84
C ILE A 348 11.48 -10.70 -21.69
N TYR A 349 12.19 -10.38 -22.77
CA TYR A 349 11.83 -9.32 -23.70
C TYR A 349 10.45 -9.55 -24.31
N TYR A 350 10.16 -10.79 -24.72
CA TYR A 350 8.86 -11.17 -25.25
C TYR A 350 7.75 -10.96 -24.20
N ILE A 351 7.92 -11.47 -22.97
CA ILE A 351 6.94 -11.31 -21.88
C ILE A 351 6.72 -9.83 -21.56
N CYS A 352 7.79 -9.03 -21.48
CA CYS A 352 7.71 -7.59 -21.26
C CYS A 352 6.97 -6.87 -22.40
N SER A 353 7.19 -7.30 -23.65
CA SER A 353 6.50 -6.73 -24.81
C SER A 353 4.99 -7.01 -24.76
N VAL A 354 4.58 -8.24 -24.41
CA VAL A 354 3.16 -8.59 -24.24
C VAL A 354 2.53 -7.81 -23.07
N ALA A 355 3.25 -7.67 -21.95
CA ALA A 355 2.79 -6.89 -20.81
C ALA A 355 2.60 -5.40 -21.17
N HIS A 356 3.53 -4.85 -21.97
CA HIS A 356 3.44 -3.48 -22.46
C HIS A 356 2.24 -3.26 -23.37
N GLU A 357 1.94 -4.21 -24.26
CA GLU A 357 0.77 -4.12 -25.14
C GLU A 357 -0.54 -4.12 -24.35
N HIS A 358 -0.68 -4.96 -23.33
CA HIS A 358 -1.83 -4.88 -22.43
C HIS A 358 -1.96 -3.53 -21.72
N MET A 359 -0.83 -2.94 -21.28
CA MET A 359 -0.85 -1.61 -20.68
C MET A 359 -1.31 -0.54 -21.67
N ARG A 360 -0.85 -0.61 -22.93
CA ARG A 360 -1.33 0.28 -24.01
C ARG A 360 -2.83 0.14 -24.27
N ILE A 361 -3.33 -1.09 -24.37
CA ILE A 361 -4.76 -1.35 -24.58
C ILE A 361 -5.56 -0.77 -23.42
N ALA A 362 -5.15 -1.02 -22.16
CA ALA A 362 -5.83 -0.49 -20.99
C ALA A 362 -5.88 1.05 -20.96
N GLN A 363 -4.81 1.72 -21.39
CA GLN A 363 -4.76 3.19 -21.50
C GLN A 363 -5.61 3.75 -22.65
N GLY A 364 -5.85 2.95 -23.69
CA GLY A 364 -6.65 3.33 -24.85
C GLY A 364 -8.17 3.22 -24.64
N LEU A 365 -8.59 2.49 -23.60
CA LEU A 365 -10.00 2.37 -23.22
C LEU A 365 -10.47 3.67 -22.55
N LYS A 366 -11.53 4.28 -23.10
CA LYS A 366 -12.06 5.58 -22.69
C LYS A 366 -13.27 5.46 -21.76
#